data_AF-A0A8X7VKL8-F1
#
_entry.id   AF-A0A8X7VKL8-F1
#
_cell.length_a   1.000
_cell.length_b   1.000
_cell.length_c   1.000
_cell.angle_alpha   90.00
_cell.angle_beta   90.00
_cell.angle_gamma   90.00
#
_symmetry.space_group_name_H-M   'P 1'
#
loop_
_entity.id
_entity.type
_entity.pdbx_description
1 polymer ?
#
loop_
_entity_poly.entity_id
_entity_poly.type
_entity_poly.pdbx_seq_one_letter_code
_entity_poly.pdbx_strand_id
1 'polypeptide(L)'
;MGVNLTGGYYDAGDNIKFNFPMAFTTTMLSWSTFEYGEQMGPELQNARVSIRWATNYLLKCATATPGKLYVGVGDPNADHKCWERPEDMDTPRTVYSQALVNNDNNFEQYKQEAESFICKILPNTPSSSTHYPQGGLMYKLPQSNLQHVTAITFLLTTYAKYMKATQHSFDCGNSVTVVPDALISLSKQQVDYILGDNPIKMSYMVRFGPSFLMRIHHRASSLPSRGLLSKPFNCIEGFQFYHTENPNPNLLAGAIVGGPDENDAYPDKRDEYIHSEPATYINAAFVGPLAYFGSGGSA
;
A
#
# COMPACT_ATOMS: atom_id res chain seq x y z
N MET A 1 -16.83 -29.01 10.85
CA MET A 1 -17.69 -27.82 11.00
C MET A 1 -16.94 -26.62 10.43
N GLY A 2 -17.55 -25.86 9.51
CA GLY A 2 -16.91 -24.72 8.85
C GLY A 2 -16.88 -23.49 9.75
N VAL A 3 -15.81 -22.70 9.67
CA VAL A 3 -15.65 -21.45 10.41
C VAL A 3 -16.04 -20.27 9.51
N ASN A 4 -16.80 -19.31 10.04
CA ASN A 4 -17.20 -18.13 9.29
C ASN A 4 -16.04 -17.10 9.22
N LEU A 5 -15.39 -17.04 8.07
CA LEU A 5 -14.29 -16.10 7.78
C LEU A 5 -14.66 -15.12 6.65
N THR A 6 -15.93 -14.76 6.49
CA THR A 6 -16.37 -13.72 5.51
C THR A 6 -15.97 -12.30 5.94
N GLY A 7 -15.78 -11.41 4.97
CA GLY A 7 -15.28 -10.04 5.16
C GLY A 7 -13.79 -9.92 4.88
N GLY A 8 -13.16 -8.84 5.33
CA GLY A 8 -11.74 -8.55 5.08
C GLY A 8 -11.48 -8.08 3.65
N TYR A 9 -10.23 -7.73 3.36
CA TYR A 9 -9.82 -7.28 2.03
C TYR A 9 -9.19 -8.40 1.21
N TYR A 10 -9.34 -8.35 -0.11
CA TYR A 10 -8.38 -9.00 -1.00
C TYR A 10 -7.07 -8.20 -0.98
N ASP A 11 -5.95 -8.87 -1.20
CA ASP A 11 -4.63 -8.30 -0.93
C ASP A 11 -4.22 -7.23 -1.97
N ALA A 12 -4.39 -7.58 -3.25
CA ALA A 12 -3.87 -6.83 -4.38
C ALA A 12 -4.80 -6.94 -5.62
N GLY A 13 -4.25 -7.32 -6.78
CA GLY A 13 -5.02 -7.59 -8.01
C GLY A 13 -5.77 -8.93 -8.02
N ASP A 14 -5.62 -9.71 -6.94
CA ASP A 14 -6.11 -11.07 -6.74
C ASP A 14 -7.34 -11.17 -5.84
N ASN A 15 -7.81 -12.39 -5.60
CA ASN A 15 -8.93 -12.64 -4.69
C ASN A 15 -8.47 -13.43 -3.44
N ILE A 16 -7.19 -13.33 -3.08
CA ILE A 16 -6.63 -13.96 -1.89
C ILE A 16 -6.71 -13.02 -0.69
N LYS A 17 -6.91 -13.60 0.49
CA LYS A 17 -6.85 -12.88 1.75
C LYS A 17 -5.58 -13.28 2.49
N PHE A 18 -4.51 -12.53 2.27
CA PHE A 18 -3.26 -12.69 3.01
C PHE A 18 -3.34 -11.87 4.31
N ASN A 19 -3.37 -12.54 5.48
CA ASN A 19 -3.63 -11.81 6.72
C ASN A 19 -2.44 -10.99 7.21
N PHE A 20 -1.20 -11.34 6.86
CA PHE A 20 -0.02 -10.57 7.25
C PHE A 20 0.01 -9.17 6.61
N PRO A 21 -0.04 -9.02 5.26
CA PRO A 21 -0.15 -7.71 4.63
C PRO A 21 -1.47 -7.00 4.95
N MET A 22 -2.58 -7.72 5.19
CA MET A 22 -3.82 -7.11 5.66
C MET A 22 -3.69 -6.54 7.08
N ALA A 23 -2.99 -7.23 7.99
CA ALA A 23 -2.70 -6.72 9.33
C ALA A 23 -1.81 -5.48 9.26
N PHE A 24 -0.76 -5.50 8.42
CA PHE A 24 0.07 -4.31 8.16
C PHE A 24 -0.77 -3.13 7.63
N THR A 25 -1.59 -3.36 6.60
CA THR A 25 -2.55 -2.38 6.04
C THR A 25 -3.43 -1.79 7.13
N THR A 26 -4.00 -2.65 7.99
CA THR A 26 -4.89 -2.24 9.08
C THR A 26 -4.16 -1.39 10.09
N THR A 27 -2.93 -1.76 10.46
CA THR A 27 -2.08 -0.99 11.36
C THR A 27 -1.73 0.37 10.77
N MET A 28 -1.30 0.44 9.51
CA MET A 28 -0.93 1.70 8.84
C MET A 28 -2.12 2.65 8.68
N LEU A 29 -3.30 2.14 8.32
CA LEU A 29 -4.53 2.96 8.27
C LEU A 29 -4.94 3.44 9.67
N SER A 30 -4.87 2.57 10.68
CA SER A 30 -5.19 2.93 12.06
C SER A 30 -4.23 3.99 12.61
N TRP A 31 -2.94 3.82 12.34
CA TRP A 31 -1.91 4.76 12.74
C TRP A 31 -2.06 6.09 12.01
N SER A 32 -2.32 6.07 10.69
CA SER A 32 -2.65 7.28 9.92
C SER A 32 -3.87 8.01 10.49
N THR A 33 -4.92 7.26 10.83
CA THR A 33 -6.16 7.82 11.38
C THR A 33 -5.97 8.39 12.78
N PHE A 34 -5.10 7.77 13.57
CA PHE A 34 -4.72 8.26 14.90
C PHE A 34 -3.89 9.55 14.80
N GLU A 35 -2.89 9.57 13.92
CA GLU A 35 -1.95 10.68 13.77
C GLU A 35 -2.53 11.90 13.05
N TYR A 36 -3.38 11.67 12.06
CA TYR A 36 -3.82 12.68 11.10
C TYR A 36 -5.35 12.80 11.00
N GLY A 37 -6.08 12.22 11.95
CA GLY A 37 -7.54 12.14 11.88
C GLY A 37 -8.23 13.50 11.83
N GLU A 38 -7.66 14.52 12.47
CA GLU A 38 -8.18 15.90 12.42
C GLU A 38 -8.04 16.49 11.01
N GLN A 39 -6.91 16.23 10.35
CA GLN A 39 -6.59 16.68 8.99
C GLN A 39 -7.43 15.97 7.91
N MET A 40 -7.95 14.77 8.20
CA MET A 40 -8.83 14.04 7.27
C MET A 40 -10.22 14.67 7.10
N GLY A 41 -10.64 15.54 8.02
CA GLY A 41 -11.96 16.19 7.98
C GLY A 41 -13.11 15.17 7.82
N PRO A 42 -13.99 15.31 6.81
CA PRO A 42 -15.13 14.39 6.62
C PRO A 42 -14.69 12.95 6.28
N GLU A 43 -13.50 12.75 5.73
CA GLU A 43 -13.00 11.43 5.34
C GLU A 43 -12.58 10.56 6.53
N LEU A 44 -12.43 11.15 7.73
CA LEU A 44 -12.16 10.42 8.96
C LEU A 44 -13.17 9.28 9.18
N GLN A 45 -14.45 9.52 8.85
CA GLN A 45 -15.48 8.51 9.02
C GLN A 45 -15.32 7.36 8.02
N ASN A 46 -14.92 7.64 6.78
CA ASN A 46 -14.62 6.62 5.77
C ASN A 46 -13.38 5.81 6.16
N ALA A 47 -12.33 6.47 6.66
CA ALA A 47 -11.14 5.79 7.19
C ALA A 47 -11.49 4.80 8.32
N ARG A 48 -12.35 5.22 9.27
CA ARG A 48 -12.86 4.35 10.35
C ARG A 48 -13.66 3.16 9.83
N VAL A 49 -14.49 3.35 8.80
CA VAL A 49 -15.23 2.25 8.16
C VAL A 49 -14.26 1.25 7.52
N SER A 50 -13.23 1.73 6.81
CA SER A 50 -12.20 0.89 6.21
C SER A 50 -11.42 0.07 7.25
N ILE A 51 -10.99 0.71 8.35
CA ILE A 51 -10.34 0.01 9.47
C ILE A 51 -11.28 -1.03 10.09
N ARG A 52 -12.56 -0.69 10.29
CA ARG A 52 -13.56 -1.60 10.85
C ARG A 52 -13.76 -2.83 9.95
N TRP A 53 -13.73 -2.67 8.62
CA TRP A 53 -13.87 -3.78 7.69
C TRP A 53 -12.79 -4.85 7.87
N ALA A 54 -11.52 -4.43 7.99
CA ALA A 54 -10.41 -5.33 8.21
C ALA A 54 -10.38 -5.90 9.63
N THR A 55 -10.53 -5.05 10.66
CA THR A 55 -10.49 -5.48 12.06
C THR A 55 -11.62 -6.46 12.42
N ASN A 56 -12.82 -6.29 11.87
CA ASN A 56 -13.91 -7.26 12.04
C ASN A 56 -13.52 -8.65 11.51
N TYR A 57 -12.80 -8.72 10.39
CA TYR A 57 -12.31 -9.98 9.83
C TYR A 57 -11.14 -10.55 10.64
N LEU A 58 -10.14 -9.75 10.99
CA LEU A 58 -9.00 -10.18 11.79
C LEU A 58 -9.43 -10.69 13.17
N LEU A 59 -10.44 -10.05 13.78
CA LEU A 59 -11.04 -10.51 15.03
C LEU A 59 -11.68 -11.89 14.89
N LYS A 60 -12.42 -12.15 13.80
CA LYS A 60 -12.94 -13.51 13.49
C LYS A 60 -11.79 -14.49 13.36
N CYS A 61 -10.71 -14.14 12.64
CA CYS A 61 -9.54 -15.00 12.47
C CYS A 61 -8.84 -15.35 13.79
N ALA A 62 -8.82 -14.45 14.77
CA ALA A 62 -8.17 -14.67 16.05
C ALA A 62 -9.04 -15.38 17.09
N THR A 63 -10.37 -15.28 16.99
CA THR A 63 -11.29 -15.71 18.07
C THR A 63 -12.19 -16.88 17.68
N ALA A 64 -12.30 -17.22 16.40
CA ALA A 64 -13.25 -18.24 15.96
C ALA A 64 -12.92 -19.66 16.44
N THR A 65 -11.68 -19.94 16.84
CA THR A 65 -11.31 -21.22 17.45
C THR A 65 -10.23 -20.98 18.51
N PRO A 66 -10.48 -21.32 19.80
CA PRO A 66 -9.49 -21.15 20.86
C PRO A 66 -8.14 -21.79 20.51
N GLY A 67 -7.05 -21.04 20.75
CA GLY A 67 -5.68 -21.50 20.50
C GLY A 67 -5.26 -21.53 19.02
N LYS A 68 -6.09 -21.03 18.10
CA LYS A 68 -5.84 -21.07 16.65
C LYS A 68 -5.99 -19.69 16.03
N LEU A 69 -4.98 -19.24 15.31
CA LEU A 69 -5.04 -18.01 14.50
C LEU A 69 -5.17 -18.39 13.04
N TYR A 70 -6.23 -17.95 12.38
CA TYR A 70 -6.36 -18.06 10.92
C TYR A 70 -5.50 -16.99 10.24
N VAL A 71 -4.68 -17.40 9.25
CA VAL A 71 -3.64 -16.55 8.64
C VAL A 71 -3.84 -16.31 7.15
N GLY A 72 -4.80 -16.98 6.53
CA GLY A 72 -5.19 -16.68 5.15
C GLY A 72 -6.36 -17.51 4.66
N VAL A 73 -7.00 -17.02 3.59
CA VAL A 73 -8.12 -17.69 2.91
C VAL A 73 -7.94 -17.59 1.39
N GLY A 74 -7.90 -18.74 0.73
CA GLY A 74 -7.62 -18.89 -0.71
C GLY A 74 -6.28 -19.58 -0.95
N ASP A 75 -6.23 -20.54 -1.88
CA ASP A 75 -4.96 -21.10 -2.33
C ASP A 75 -4.37 -20.17 -3.41
N PRO A 76 -3.17 -19.60 -3.19
CA PRO A 76 -2.61 -18.60 -4.11
C PRO A 76 -2.31 -19.18 -5.49
N ASN A 77 -1.87 -20.45 -5.57
CA ASN A 77 -1.56 -21.06 -6.86
C ASN A 77 -2.83 -21.33 -7.68
N ALA A 78 -3.93 -21.69 -7.04
CA ALA A 78 -5.21 -21.88 -7.70
C ALA A 78 -5.81 -20.54 -8.16
N ASP A 79 -5.82 -19.53 -7.28
CA ASP A 79 -6.35 -18.20 -7.60
C ASP A 79 -5.54 -17.49 -8.69
N HIS A 80 -4.21 -17.61 -8.66
CA HIS A 80 -3.33 -16.97 -9.65
C HIS A 80 -3.32 -17.66 -11.02
N LYS A 81 -3.86 -18.88 -11.11
CA LYS A 81 -4.13 -19.56 -12.40
C LYS A 81 -5.44 -19.10 -13.04
N CYS A 82 -6.23 -18.28 -12.35
CA CYS A 82 -7.53 -17.82 -12.80
C CYS A 82 -7.57 -16.29 -12.92
N TRP A 83 -8.20 -15.81 -13.99
CA TRP A 83 -8.51 -14.40 -14.16
C TRP A 83 -10.02 -14.24 -14.26
N GLU A 84 -10.67 -14.09 -13.11
CA GLU A 84 -12.13 -14.07 -13.00
C GLU A 84 -12.60 -13.01 -12.00
N ARG A 85 -13.89 -12.68 -12.04
CA ARG A 85 -14.46 -11.73 -11.07
C ARG A 85 -14.53 -12.40 -9.70
N PRO A 86 -14.34 -11.67 -8.60
CA PRO A 86 -14.47 -12.24 -7.26
C PRO A 86 -15.84 -12.87 -7.01
N GLU A 87 -16.91 -12.39 -7.65
CA GLU A 87 -18.26 -12.96 -7.52
C GLU A 87 -18.48 -14.23 -8.35
N ASP A 88 -17.61 -14.51 -9.33
CA ASP A 88 -17.70 -15.68 -10.21
C ASP A 88 -16.77 -16.81 -9.77
N MET A 89 -15.96 -16.61 -8.71
CA MET A 89 -14.92 -17.55 -8.31
C MET A 89 -15.43 -18.98 -8.10
N ASP A 90 -14.77 -19.94 -8.76
CA ASP A 90 -14.99 -21.37 -8.56
C ASP A 90 -13.77 -22.11 -7.96
N THR A 91 -12.68 -21.37 -7.71
CA THR A 91 -11.44 -21.90 -7.13
C THR A 91 -11.59 -22.30 -5.64
N PRO A 92 -10.87 -23.36 -5.18
CA PRO A 92 -10.88 -23.74 -3.78
C PRO A 92 -10.37 -22.64 -2.85
N ARG A 93 -11.19 -22.25 -1.86
CA ARG A 93 -10.83 -21.26 -0.85
C ARG A 93 -10.29 -21.91 0.44
N THR A 94 -9.10 -22.50 0.33
CA THR A 94 -8.41 -23.16 1.46
C THR A 94 -8.14 -22.18 2.60
N VAL A 95 -8.34 -22.64 3.84
CA VAL A 95 -8.14 -21.83 5.05
C VAL A 95 -6.86 -22.28 5.77
N TYR A 96 -5.93 -21.36 5.96
CA TYR A 96 -4.66 -21.60 6.65
C TYR A 96 -4.71 -21.06 8.08
N SER A 97 -3.99 -21.71 8.99
CA SER A 97 -3.95 -21.33 10.40
C SER A 97 -2.65 -21.73 11.08
N GLN A 98 -2.24 -21.00 12.10
CA GLN A 98 -1.09 -21.30 12.94
C GLN A 98 -1.48 -21.36 14.42
N ALA A 99 -0.67 -22.06 15.22
CA ALA A 99 -0.73 -22.01 16.67
C ALA A 99 0.01 -20.76 17.17
N LEU A 100 -0.55 -20.09 18.18
CA LEU A 100 0.12 -18.94 18.79
C LEU A 100 1.27 -19.44 19.67
N VAL A 101 2.50 -18.97 19.43
CA VAL A 101 3.67 -19.27 20.27
C VAL A 101 4.32 -17.97 20.73
N ASN A 102 4.25 -17.73 22.05
CA ASN A 102 4.97 -16.76 22.90
C ASN A 102 4.86 -15.24 22.65
N ASN A 103 5.08 -14.52 23.76
CA ASN A 103 4.92 -13.08 24.00
C ASN A 103 6.29 -12.39 23.90
N ASP A 104 6.73 -12.00 22.70
CA ASP A 104 7.93 -11.16 22.54
C ASP A 104 7.59 -9.71 22.93
N ASN A 105 8.35 -9.17 23.88
CA ASN A 105 8.15 -7.84 24.45
C ASN A 105 9.41 -6.96 24.33
N ASN A 106 10.38 -7.33 23.48
CA ASN A 106 11.60 -6.56 23.36
C ASN A 106 11.45 -5.40 22.36
N PHE A 107 11.13 -4.20 22.87
CA PHE A 107 10.89 -3.00 22.04
C PHE A 107 11.98 -1.92 22.11
N GLU A 108 13.02 -2.11 22.94
CA GLU A 108 14.00 -1.05 23.24
C GLU A 108 14.98 -0.75 22.08
N GLN A 109 15.19 -1.68 21.15
CA GLN A 109 16.11 -1.49 20.01
C GLN A 109 15.51 -0.65 18.87
N TYR A 110 14.19 -0.45 18.83
CA TYR A 110 13.52 0.12 17.66
C TYR A 110 13.79 1.61 17.42
N LYS A 111 14.08 2.41 18.46
CA LYS A 111 14.36 3.84 18.28
C LYS A 111 15.69 4.08 17.53
N GLN A 112 16.76 3.42 17.96
CA GLN A 112 18.09 3.56 17.35
C GLN A 112 18.09 3.00 15.92
N GLU A 113 17.35 1.91 15.68
CA GLU A 113 17.19 1.35 14.34
C GLU A 113 16.41 2.28 13.41
N ALA A 114 15.37 2.97 13.91
CA ALA A 114 14.61 3.95 13.13
C ALA A 114 15.49 5.13 12.67
N GLU A 115 16.28 5.72 13.58
CA GLU A 115 17.19 6.83 13.23
C GLU A 115 18.29 6.37 12.26
N SER A 116 18.87 5.18 12.49
CA SER A 116 19.85 4.58 11.58
C SER A 116 19.26 4.34 10.18
N PHE A 117 18.01 3.89 10.11
CA PHE A 117 17.29 3.68 8.86
C PHE A 117 17.05 5.00 8.11
N ILE A 118 16.65 6.08 8.81
CA ILE A 118 16.44 7.40 8.20
C ILE A 118 17.75 7.91 7.59
N CYS A 119 18.88 7.78 8.29
CA CYS A 119 20.18 8.17 7.75
C CYS A 119 20.59 7.40 6.48
N LYS A 120 20.04 6.21 6.21
CA LYS A 120 20.29 5.45 4.97
C LYS A 120 19.36 5.85 3.82
N ILE A 121 18.28 6.56 4.13
CA ILE A 121 17.28 7.03 3.16
C ILE A 121 17.62 8.41 2.64
N LEU A 122 18.04 9.33 3.51
CA LEU A 122 18.22 10.72 3.15
C LEU A 122 19.24 10.90 2.00
N PRO A 123 18.96 11.76 1.02
CA PRO A 123 19.94 12.10 0.01
C PRO A 123 21.12 12.84 0.67
N ASN A 124 22.33 12.63 0.15
CA ASN A 124 23.54 13.33 0.59
C ASN A 124 24.00 13.06 2.03
N THR A 125 23.52 12.00 2.69
CA THR A 125 24.15 11.51 3.92
C THR A 125 25.30 10.54 3.59
N PRO A 126 26.36 10.48 4.40
CA PRO A 126 27.49 9.56 4.18
C PRO A 126 27.08 8.09 4.20
N SER A 127 26.04 7.75 4.96
CA SER A 127 25.47 6.40 5.05
C SER A 127 24.35 6.13 4.05
N SER A 128 24.04 7.08 3.16
CA SER A 128 22.93 6.92 2.21
C SER A 128 23.17 5.69 1.34
N SER A 129 22.20 4.79 1.31
CA SER A 129 22.21 3.61 0.46
C SER A 129 20.98 3.56 -0.45
N THR A 130 20.26 4.69 -0.57
CA THR A 130 19.03 4.80 -1.34
C THR A 130 19.34 5.46 -2.67
N HIS A 131 18.99 4.79 -3.76
CA HIS A 131 19.09 5.35 -5.09
C HIS A 131 17.92 6.32 -5.32
N TYR A 132 18.21 7.43 -5.99
CA TYR A 132 17.22 8.37 -6.48
C TYR A 132 17.45 8.52 -7.98
N PRO A 133 16.47 8.16 -8.83
CA PRO A 133 16.56 8.39 -10.26
C PRO A 133 16.40 9.89 -10.54
N GLN A 134 16.52 10.29 -11.81
CA GLN A 134 16.55 11.71 -12.17
C GLN A 134 15.32 12.47 -11.67
N GLY A 135 14.15 11.82 -11.64
CA GLY A 135 12.91 12.40 -11.15
C GLY A 135 12.83 12.55 -9.62
N GLY A 136 13.75 11.97 -8.85
CA GLY A 136 13.83 12.17 -7.40
C GLY A 136 12.95 11.24 -6.55
N LEU A 137 12.45 10.14 -7.10
CA LEU A 137 11.76 9.10 -6.34
C LEU A 137 12.74 8.29 -5.47
N MET A 138 12.36 7.90 -4.26
CA MET A 138 13.13 6.89 -3.53
C MET A 138 13.04 5.54 -4.25
N TYR A 139 14.17 4.98 -4.69
CA TYR A 139 14.22 3.66 -5.32
C TYR A 139 14.89 2.65 -4.39
N LYS A 140 14.10 1.72 -3.85
CA LYS A 140 14.51 0.74 -2.83
C LYS A 140 14.66 -0.65 -3.40
N LEU A 141 13.67 -1.11 -4.16
CA LEU A 141 13.66 -2.44 -4.80
C LEU A 141 13.00 -2.34 -6.17
N PRO A 142 13.41 -3.17 -7.14
CA PRO A 142 12.88 -3.11 -8.50
C PRO A 142 11.42 -3.57 -8.61
N GLN A 143 10.92 -4.31 -7.61
CA GLN A 143 9.56 -4.85 -7.62
C GLN A 143 8.62 -4.05 -6.73
N SER A 144 7.55 -3.49 -7.32
CA SER A 144 6.52 -2.74 -6.60
C SER A 144 7.11 -1.67 -5.67
N ASN A 145 8.06 -0.88 -6.17
CA ASN A 145 8.87 0.05 -5.40
C ASN A 145 8.04 1.03 -4.53
N LEU A 146 6.88 1.49 -5.01
CA LEU A 146 6.03 2.43 -4.29
C LEU A 146 5.49 1.91 -2.95
N GLN A 147 5.50 0.60 -2.70
CA GLN A 147 5.20 0.05 -1.37
C GLN A 147 6.20 0.56 -0.31
N HIS A 148 7.47 0.72 -0.69
CA HIS A 148 8.51 1.24 0.19
C HIS A 148 8.42 2.75 0.27
N VAL A 149 8.19 3.42 -0.87
CA VAL A 149 8.10 4.88 -0.93
C VAL A 149 7.00 5.39 -0.02
N THR A 150 5.79 4.82 -0.11
CA THR A 150 4.63 5.21 0.70
C THR A 150 4.87 4.96 2.19
N ALA A 151 5.40 3.79 2.57
CA ALA A 151 5.73 3.45 3.96
C ALA A 151 6.82 4.36 4.56
N ILE A 152 7.89 4.63 3.80
CA ILE A 152 8.96 5.53 4.22
C ILE A 152 8.43 6.96 4.33
N THR A 153 7.62 7.42 3.37
CA THR A 153 7.00 8.75 3.40
C THR A 153 6.13 8.93 4.64
N PHE A 154 5.35 7.92 5.02
CA PHE A 154 4.59 7.92 6.27
C PHE A 154 5.50 8.06 7.49
N LEU A 155 6.56 7.24 7.55
CA LEU A 155 7.51 7.24 8.66
C LEU A 155 8.18 8.61 8.81
N LEU A 156 8.70 9.18 7.71
CA LEU A 156 9.37 10.47 7.70
C LEU A 156 8.42 11.60 8.12
N THR A 157 7.20 11.63 7.58
CA THR A 157 6.19 12.64 7.92
C THR A 157 5.84 12.58 9.41
N THR A 158 5.61 11.36 9.93
CA THR A 158 5.22 11.14 11.33
C THR A 158 6.37 11.42 12.29
N TYR A 159 7.58 10.96 11.97
CA TYR A 159 8.75 11.19 12.79
C TYR A 159 9.10 12.68 12.89
N ALA A 160 8.98 13.43 11.79
CA ALA A 160 9.19 14.88 11.80
C ALA A 160 8.24 15.62 12.75
N LYS A 161 6.97 15.19 12.85
CA LYS A 161 6.01 15.74 13.83
C LYS A 161 6.53 15.54 15.26
N TYR A 162 6.94 14.33 15.59
CA TYR A 162 7.49 14.02 16.91
C TYR A 162 8.78 14.79 17.19
N MET A 163 9.67 14.90 16.21
CA MET A 163 10.89 15.69 16.33
C MET A 163 10.56 17.16 16.64
N LYS A 164 9.60 17.76 15.92
CA LYS A 164 9.18 19.14 16.15
C LYS A 164 8.58 19.33 17.54
N ALA A 165 7.70 18.43 17.97
CA ALA A 165 7.05 18.48 19.29
C ALA A 165 8.06 18.33 20.45
N THR A 166 9.14 17.60 20.22
CA THR A 166 10.18 17.32 21.24
C THR A 166 11.43 18.18 21.10
N GLN A 167 11.46 19.11 20.13
CA GLN A 167 12.65 19.89 19.78
C GLN A 167 13.88 19.00 19.49
N HIS A 168 13.65 17.82 18.91
CA HIS A 168 14.67 16.83 18.61
C HIS A 168 15.28 17.05 17.23
N SER A 169 16.59 16.84 17.13
CA SER A 169 17.38 16.76 15.90
C SER A 169 18.46 15.71 16.11
N PHE A 170 18.91 15.07 15.03
CA PHE A 170 19.97 14.06 15.12
C PHE A 170 20.97 14.22 13.98
N ASP A 171 22.18 13.68 14.16
CA ASP A 171 23.27 13.77 13.18
C ASP A 171 23.40 12.47 12.39
N CYS A 172 23.55 12.56 11.07
CA CYS A 172 23.78 11.41 10.18
C CYS A 172 25.24 11.27 9.72
N GLY A 173 26.19 11.84 10.46
CA GLY A 173 27.61 11.87 10.14
C GLY A 173 28.01 13.06 9.24
N ASN A 174 29.31 13.35 9.20
CA ASN A 174 29.92 14.43 8.40
C ASN A 174 29.24 15.81 8.56
N SER A 175 28.78 16.15 9.76
CA SER A 175 28.09 17.41 10.08
C SER A 175 26.74 17.59 9.37
N VAL A 176 26.11 16.49 8.93
CA VAL A 176 24.74 16.52 8.37
C VAL A 176 23.75 16.37 9.53
N THR A 177 23.27 17.51 10.02
CA THR A 177 22.19 17.56 11.01
C THR A 177 20.82 17.42 10.33
N VAL A 178 20.06 16.42 10.76
CA VAL A 178 18.69 16.19 10.32
C VAL A 178 17.72 16.97 11.19
N VAL A 179 16.93 17.81 10.55
CA VAL A 179 15.88 18.64 11.16
C VAL A 179 14.50 18.25 10.62
N PRO A 180 13.40 18.52 11.34
CA PRO A 180 12.05 18.13 10.93
C PRO A 180 11.68 18.59 9.51
N ASP A 181 12.01 19.83 9.16
CA ASP A 181 11.64 20.42 7.86
C ASP A 181 12.31 19.70 6.68
N ALA A 182 13.50 19.11 6.88
CA ALA A 182 14.16 18.31 5.85
C ALA A 182 13.36 17.01 5.57
N LEU A 183 12.86 16.35 6.62
CA LEU A 183 12.05 15.14 6.49
C LEU A 183 10.68 15.44 5.85
N ILE A 184 10.05 16.55 6.22
CA ILE A 184 8.79 17.01 5.61
C ILE A 184 9.00 17.35 4.13
N SER A 185 10.07 18.05 3.78
CA SER A 185 10.37 18.42 2.38
C SER A 185 10.57 17.18 1.52
N LEU A 186 11.35 16.20 2.00
CA LEU A 186 11.52 14.94 1.29
C LEU A 186 10.19 14.21 1.14
N SER A 187 9.40 14.09 2.22
CA SER A 187 8.09 13.44 2.18
C SER A 187 7.14 14.10 1.18
N LYS A 188 7.13 15.44 1.11
CA LYS A 188 6.31 16.19 0.15
C LYS A 188 6.73 15.89 -1.29
N GLN A 189 8.04 15.85 -1.57
CA GLN A 189 8.56 15.49 -2.88
C GLN A 189 8.08 14.10 -3.32
N GLN A 190 8.07 13.11 -2.41
CA GLN A 190 7.62 11.75 -2.74
C GLN A 190 6.10 11.71 -2.99
N VAL A 191 5.32 12.43 -2.21
CA VAL A 191 3.87 12.58 -2.43
C VAL A 191 3.61 13.22 -3.80
N ASP A 192 4.26 14.32 -4.10
CA ASP A 192 4.08 15.03 -5.37
C ASP A 192 4.51 14.17 -6.56
N TYR A 193 5.63 13.44 -6.44
CA TYR A 193 6.07 12.50 -7.46
C TYR A 193 5.00 11.44 -7.75
N ILE A 194 4.46 10.78 -6.71
CA ILE A 194 3.40 9.76 -6.85
C ILE A 194 2.17 10.37 -7.53
N LEU A 195 1.85 11.62 -7.21
CA LEU A 195 0.66 12.32 -7.69
C LEU A 195 0.82 12.98 -9.07
N GLY A 196 2.03 13.02 -9.64
CA GLY A 196 2.26 13.40 -11.03
C GLY A 196 3.38 14.41 -11.27
N ASP A 197 4.05 14.91 -10.22
CA ASP A 197 5.27 15.73 -10.40
C ASP A 197 6.51 14.85 -10.59
N ASN A 198 6.50 14.13 -11.70
CA ASN A 198 7.56 13.24 -12.14
C ASN A 198 7.93 13.51 -13.61
N PRO A 199 9.03 12.93 -14.14
CA PRO A 199 9.50 13.23 -15.49
C PRO A 199 8.48 12.98 -16.60
N ILE A 200 7.61 11.98 -16.44
CA ILE A 200 6.58 11.62 -17.43
C ILE A 200 5.21 12.28 -17.17
N LYS A 201 5.11 13.14 -16.14
CA LYS A 201 3.91 13.91 -15.77
C LYS A 201 2.64 13.06 -15.65
N MET A 202 2.78 11.88 -15.04
CA MET A 202 1.69 10.91 -14.89
C MET A 202 1.47 10.57 -13.42
N SER A 203 0.23 10.60 -12.95
CA SER A 203 -0.10 10.11 -11.62
C SER A 203 -0.03 8.58 -11.56
N TYR A 204 0.66 8.07 -10.55
CA TYR A 204 0.65 6.64 -10.19
C TYR A 204 -0.53 6.28 -9.28
N MET A 205 -1.42 7.25 -8.98
CA MET A 205 -2.70 7.03 -8.34
C MET A 205 -3.84 7.12 -9.36
N VAL A 206 -4.60 6.04 -9.51
CA VAL A 206 -5.68 5.96 -10.49
C VAL A 206 -6.69 7.10 -10.26
N ARG A 207 -7.04 7.80 -11.35
CA ARG A 207 -8.03 8.89 -11.39
C ARG A 207 -7.61 10.13 -10.60
N PHE A 208 -6.32 10.38 -10.44
CA PHE A 208 -5.80 11.62 -9.89
C PHE A 208 -5.04 12.43 -10.95
N GLY A 209 -5.28 13.74 -10.98
CA GLY A 209 -4.62 14.64 -11.92
C GLY A 209 -5.10 14.48 -13.39
N PRO A 210 -4.47 15.23 -14.31
CA PRO A 210 -4.87 15.26 -15.73
C PRO A 210 -4.39 14.05 -16.54
N SER A 211 -3.40 13.31 -16.04
CA SER A 211 -2.81 12.13 -16.68
C SER A 211 -2.55 11.06 -15.62
N PHE A 212 -3.05 9.85 -15.84
CA PHE A 212 -2.90 8.72 -14.93
C PHE A 212 -2.96 7.41 -15.71
N LEU A 213 -2.38 6.36 -15.11
CA LEU A 213 -2.35 5.00 -15.64
C LEU A 213 -3.76 4.40 -15.82
N MET A 214 -3.96 3.56 -16.84
CA MET A 214 -5.29 3.05 -17.20
C MET A 214 -5.37 1.52 -17.24
N ARG A 215 -4.24 0.82 -17.10
CA ARG A 215 -4.13 -0.64 -17.32
C ARG A 215 -3.48 -1.34 -16.13
N ILE A 216 -4.06 -1.19 -14.95
CA ILE A 216 -3.56 -1.85 -13.72
C ILE A 216 -3.81 -3.36 -13.73
N HIS A 217 -2.88 -4.10 -13.13
CA HIS A 217 -2.99 -5.52 -12.82
C HIS A 217 -4.03 -5.76 -11.72
N HIS A 218 -5.31 -5.74 -12.06
CA HIS A 218 -6.39 -5.95 -11.09
C HIS A 218 -7.62 -6.60 -11.73
N ARG A 219 -7.96 -7.82 -11.30
CA ARG A 219 -9.01 -8.67 -11.90
C ARG A 219 -10.34 -7.93 -12.03
N ALA A 220 -10.93 -7.48 -10.92
CA ALA A 220 -12.23 -6.80 -10.93
C ALA A 220 -12.22 -5.46 -11.68
N SER A 221 -11.05 -4.83 -11.86
CA SER A 221 -10.94 -3.57 -12.61
C SER A 221 -10.89 -3.84 -14.12
N SER A 222 -10.18 -4.89 -14.53
CA SER A 222 -9.98 -5.29 -15.93
C SER A 222 -11.18 -6.02 -16.56
N LEU A 223 -11.98 -6.73 -15.77
CA LEU A 223 -13.12 -7.51 -16.24
C LEU A 223 -14.40 -6.66 -16.34
N PRO A 224 -15.25 -6.84 -17.37
CA PRO A 224 -16.58 -6.23 -17.41
C PRO A 224 -17.39 -6.53 -16.14
N SER A 225 -17.96 -5.49 -15.51
CA SER A 225 -18.83 -5.67 -14.35
C SER A 225 -20.07 -6.50 -14.70
N ARG A 226 -20.74 -7.08 -13.68
CA ARG A 226 -21.99 -7.83 -13.91
C ARG A 226 -23.12 -6.99 -14.51
N GLY A 227 -23.08 -5.67 -14.32
CA GLY A 227 -24.02 -4.75 -14.94
C GLY A 227 -23.81 -4.59 -16.45
N LEU A 228 -22.57 -4.75 -16.93
CA LEU A 228 -22.24 -4.69 -18.35
C LEU A 228 -22.34 -6.06 -19.03
N LEU A 229 -21.86 -7.12 -18.37
CA LEU A 229 -21.94 -8.50 -18.85
C LEU A 229 -22.37 -9.43 -17.71
N SER A 230 -23.62 -9.88 -17.76
CA SER A 230 -24.21 -10.72 -16.72
C SER A 230 -23.70 -12.16 -16.70
N LYS A 231 -23.19 -12.66 -17.84
CA LYS A 231 -22.57 -13.99 -17.96
C LYS A 231 -21.37 -14.09 -17.01
N PRO A 232 -21.25 -15.13 -16.17
CA PRO A 232 -20.06 -15.38 -15.36
C PRO A 232 -18.84 -15.69 -16.23
N PHE A 233 -17.65 -15.32 -15.76
CA PHE A 233 -16.39 -15.77 -16.34
C PHE A 233 -15.94 -17.03 -15.60
N ASN A 234 -15.56 -18.07 -16.34
CA ASN A 234 -14.78 -19.15 -15.73
C ASN A 234 -13.30 -18.73 -15.59
N CYS A 235 -12.55 -19.52 -14.83
CA CYS A 235 -11.13 -19.33 -14.54
C CYS A 235 -10.26 -18.86 -15.73
N ILE A 236 -10.49 -19.37 -16.94
CA ILE A 236 -9.65 -19.10 -18.12
C ILE A 236 -10.22 -17.97 -19.00
N GLU A 237 -11.54 -17.85 -19.10
CA GLU A 237 -12.20 -16.92 -20.02
C GLU A 237 -11.77 -15.46 -19.80
N GLY A 238 -11.48 -15.05 -18.57
CA GLY A 238 -11.12 -13.67 -18.30
C GLY A 238 -9.71 -13.27 -18.71
N PHE A 239 -8.81 -14.22 -19.05
CA PHE A 239 -7.45 -13.88 -19.52
C PHE A 239 -7.46 -13.06 -20.83
N GLN A 240 -8.54 -13.10 -21.61
CA GLN A 240 -8.70 -12.19 -22.75
C GLN A 240 -8.67 -10.70 -22.33
N PHE A 241 -9.14 -10.38 -21.12
CA PHE A 241 -9.08 -9.02 -20.54
C PHE A 241 -7.78 -8.75 -19.79
N TYR A 242 -7.05 -9.79 -19.42
CA TYR A 242 -5.70 -9.65 -18.90
C TYR A 242 -4.75 -9.12 -19.99
N HIS A 243 -4.77 -9.74 -21.18
CA HIS A 243 -3.86 -9.45 -22.29
C HIS A 243 -4.28 -8.29 -23.22
N THR A 244 -5.48 -7.73 -23.05
CA THR A 244 -5.94 -6.64 -23.93
C THR A 244 -5.16 -5.34 -23.71
N GLU A 245 -4.88 -4.61 -24.78
CA GLU A 245 -4.30 -3.26 -24.67
C GLU A 245 -5.32 -2.19 -24.28
N ASN A 246 -6.61 -2.53 -24.24
CA ASN A 246 -7.66 -1.61 -23.83
C ASN A 246 -7.50 -1.20 -22.35
N PRO A 247 -7.90 0.03 -21.98
CA PRO A 247 -8.04 0.43 -20.59
C PRO A 247 -8.90 -0.53 -19.77
N ASN A 248 -8.66 -0.58 -18.46
CA ASN A 248 -9.55 -1.28 -17.54
C ASN A 248 -10.96 -0.64 -17.60
N PRO A 249 -12.03 -1.44 -17.84
CA PRO A 249 -13.40 -0.90 -17.96
C PRO A 249 -13.93 -0.30 -16.65
N ASN A 250 -13.43 -0.75 -15.49
CA ASN A 250 -13.80 -0.18 -14.19
C ASN A 250 -12.58 0.52 -13.58
N LEU A 251 -12.59 1.85 -13.53
CA LEU A 251 -11.51 2.64 -12.92
C LEU A 251 -11.48 2.43 -11.40
N LEU A 252 -10.38 1.85 -10.90
CA LEU A 252 -10.14 1.64 -9.47
C LEU A 252 -9.60 2.92 -8.81
N ALA A 253 -10.46 3.94 -8.75
CA ALA A 253 -10.08 5.28 -8.27
C ALA A 253 -9.38 5.24 -6.91
N GLY A 254 -8.25 5.94 -6.81
CA GLY A 254 -7.42 6.01 -5.60
C GLY A 254 -6.38 4.90 -5.46
N ALA A 255 -6.41 3.82 -6.25
CA ALA A 255 -5.39 2.78 -6.19
C ALA A 255 -4.01 3.30 -6.60
N ILE A 256 -2.99 2.96 -5.83
CA ILE A 256 -1.59 3.27 -6.11
C ILE A 256 -0.90 1.98 -6.53
N VAL A 257 -0.24 2.01 -7.69
CA VAL A 257 0.44 0.84 -8.27
C VAL A 257 1.86 0.67 -7.74
N GLY A 258 2.57 -0.37 -8.19
CA GLY A 258 3.98 -0.61 -7.91
C GLY A 258 4.94 0.52 -8.34
N GLY A 259 4.61 1.25 -9.41
CA GLY A 259 5.28 2.48 -9.85
C GLY A 259 6.38 2.28 -10.90
N PRO A 260 7.19 3.32 -11.17
CA PRO A 260 8.18 3.30 -12.25
C PRO A 260 9.41 2.44 -11.92
N ASP A 261 10.23 2.19 -12.94
CA ASP A 261 11.56 1.61 -12.79
C ASP A 261 12.62 2.62 -12.32
N GLU A 262 13.87 2.17 -12.22
CA GLU A 262 15.04 2.98 -11.82
C GLU A 262 15.40 4.12 -12.78
N ASN A 263 14.72 4.23 -13.93
CA ASN A 263 14.94 5.30 -14.91
C ASN A 263 13.72 6.20 -15.06
N ASP A 264 12.82 6.21 -14.05
CA ASP A 264 11.54 6.93 -14.07
C ASP A 264 10.57 6.47 -15.18
N ALA A 265 10.82 5.32 -15.82
CA ALA A 265 9.98 4.81 -16.89
C ALA A 265 8.82 3.96 -16.33
N TYR A 266 7.66 4.07 -16.98
CA TYR A 266 6.48 3.29 -16.61
C TYR A 266 5.70 2.85 -17.87
N PRO A 267 5.57 1.54 -18.14
CA PRO A 267 5.00 1.05 -19.39
C PRO A 267 3.46 1.07 -19.44
N ASP A 268 2.78 1.28 -18.31
CA ASP A 268 1.32 1.13 -18.13
C ASP A 268 0.77 -0.16 -18.75
N LYS A 269 1.33 -1.31 -18.39
CA LYS A 269 0.92 -2.61 -18.92
C LYS A 269 0.38 -3.50 -17.81
N ARG A 270 -0.77 -4.12 -18.06
CA ARG A 270 -1.48 -4.96 -17.08
C ARG A 270 -0.74 -6.23 -16.73
N ASP A 271 0.02 -6.78 -17.66
CA ASP A 271 0.83 -7.97 -17.48
C ASP A 271 2.21 -7.70 -16.86
N GLU A 272 2.61 -6.43 -16.75
CA GLU A 272 3.78 -5.97 -15.99
C GLU A 272 3.40 -5.73 -14.52
N TYR A 273 2.99 -6.80 -13.82
CA TYR A 273 2.47 -6.73 -12.44
C TYR A 273 3.46 -6.06 -11.46
N ILE A 274 4.77 -6.18 -11.70
CA ILE A 274 5.82 -5.49 -10.96
C ILE A 274 5.56 -3.98 -10.82
N HIS A 275 5.06 -3.36 -11.90
CA HIS A 275 4.82 -1.92 -11.97
C HIS A 275 3.35 -1.58 -11.78
N SER A 276 2.43 -2.40 -12.32
CA SER A 276 1.02 -2.04 -12.48
C SER A 276 0.08 -2.64 -11.44
N GLU A 277 0.57 -3.52 -10.56
CA GLU A 277 -0.25 -4.09 -9.48
C GLU A 277 -0.39 -3.10 -8.32
N PRO A 278 -1.63 -2.75 -7.93
CA PRO A 278 -1.88 -2.06 -6.68
C PRO A 278 -2.02 -3.09 -5.55
N ALA A 279 -1.68 -2.68 -4.33
CA ALA A 279 -1.92 -3.48 -3.15
C ALA A 279 -2.40 -2.64 -1.97
N THR A 280 -3.17 -3.26 -1.09
CA THR A 280 -3.78 -2.60 0.07
C THR A 280 -2.77 -1.85 0.93
N TYR A 281 -1.58 -2.43 1.12
CA TYR A 281 -0.52 -1.88 1.96
C TYR A 281 0.21 -0.67 1.36
N ILE A 282 0.24 -0.53 0.02
CA ILE A 282 0.77 0.65 -0.67
C ILE A 282 -0.12 1.86 -0.34
N ASN A 283 -1.41 1.68 -0.53
CA ASN A 283 -2.42 2.70 -0.25
C ASN A 283 -2.50 3.07 1.23
N ALA A 284 -2.50 2.07 2.12
CA ALA A 284 -2.67 2.27 3.56
C ALA A 284 -1.61 3.21 4.15
N ALA A 285 -0.35 3.05 3.73
CA ALA A 285 0.74 3.90 4.19
C ALA A 285 0.64 5.34 3.64
N PHE A 286 0.02 5.54 2.48
CA PHE A 286 -0.04 6.86 1.85
C PHE A 286 -1.13 7.77 2.42
N VAL A 287 -2.16 7.21 3.08
CA VAL A 287 -3.30 7.96 3.63
C VAL A 287 -2.87 9.04 4.64
N GLY A 288 -1.92 8.74 5.54
CA GLY A 288 -1.41 9.71 6.51
C GLY A 288 -0.74 10.93 5.86
N PRO A 289 0.29 10.74 5.02
CA PRO A 289 0.89 11.82 4.23
C PRO A 289 -0.11 12.63 3.42
N LEU A 290 -1.09 11.99 2.77
CA LEU A 290 -2.13 12.71 2.04
C LEU A 290 -2.97 13.60 2.95
N ALA A 291 -3.38 13.11 4.12
CA ALA A 291 -4.11 13.92 5.09
C ALA A 291 -3.27 15.12 5.55
N TYR A 292 -2.01 14.89 5.93
CA TYR A 292 -1.09 15.93 6.38
C TYR A 292 -0.87 17.03 5.33
N PHE A 293 -0.53 16.67 4.10
CA PHE A 293 -0.25 17.65 3.05
C PHE A 293 -1.52 18.26 2.46
N GLY A 294 -2.61 17.50 2.40
CA GLY A 294 -3.92 17.96 1.95
C GLY A 294 -4.52 19.04 2.84
N SER A 295 -4.20 19.05 4.14
CA SER A 295 -4.63 20.09 5.09
C SER A 295 -3.66 21.29 5.17
N GLY A 296 -2.67 21.38 4.27
CA GLY A 296 -1.69 22.47 4.27
C GLY A 296 -0.47 22.25 5.17
N GLY A 297 -0.19 21.02 5.59
CA GLY A 297 1.06 20.67 6.28
C GLY A 297 1.19 21.24 7.69
N SER A 298 0.07 21.55 8.34
CA SER A 298 0.02 22.00 9.73
C SER A 298 -0.52 20.88 10.62
N ALA A 299 0.37 20.29 11.40
CA ALA A 299 0.07 19.47 12.57
C ALA A 299 0.95 19.92 13.74
#